data_AF-A0A7E5X4E9-F1
#
_entry.id   AF-A0A7E5X4E9-F1
#
_cell.length_a   1.000
_cell.length_b   1.000
_cell.length_c   1.000
_cell.angle_alpha   90.00
_cell.angle_beta   90.00
_cell.angle_gamma   90.00
#
_symmetry.space_group_name_H-M   'P 1'
#
loop_
_entity.id
_entity.type
_entity.pdbx_description
1 polymer ?
#
loop_
_entity_poly.entity_id
_entity_poly.type
_entity_poly.pdbx_seq_one_letter_code
_entity_poly.pdbx_strand_id
1 'polypeptide(L)'
;MLLQFESCIQRIDTFLKLIGLSIYGNDSNKTMAQRLRKYWVCMIHMVSFNYSVLGEFIWLGRGFVYGTTLWEITYLLPCLTLCLLGNFKTYYFILYKHHANDLIEALRKLQSSDAKYEEDLVGEMQKWVVFLFNISKLLLILTIIGVVAFALGPFVITASHYYTAGEIKFFLPFNVWYPFDAFEIRTWPVVYLHQLWSGESPCSFYDN
;
A
#
# COMPACT_ATOMS: atom_id res chain seq x y z
N MET A 1 -27.78 4.98 9.46
CA MET A 1 -26.73 4.02 9.84
C MET A 1 -26.28 3.14 8.67
N LEU A 2 -27.19 2.38 8.04
CA LEU A 2 -26.89 1.47 6.92
C LEU A 2 -26.23 2.19 5.72
N LEU A 3 -26.68 3.41 5.40
CA LEU A 3 -26.06 4.26 4.37
C LEU A 3 -24.59 4.62 4.67
N GLN A 4 -24.24 4.89 5.94
CA GLN A 4 -22.87 5.25 6.32
C GLN A 4 -21.95 4.02 6.28
N PHE A 5 -22.46 2.87 6.72
CA PHE A 5 -21.75 1.61 6.65
C PHE A 5 -21.49 1.19 5.19
N GLU A 6 -22.50 1.22 4.33
CA GLU A 6 -22.33 0.94 2.90
C GLU A 6 -21.37 1.94 2.23
N SER A 7 -21.45 3.23 2.57
CA SER A 7 -20.50 4.22 2.07
C SER A 7 -19.06 3.92 2.49
N CYS A 8 -18.85 3.38 3.69
CA CYS A 8 -17.54 2.95 4.16
C CYS A 8 -17.03 1.74 3.35
N ILE A 9 -17.85 0.70 3.21
CA ILE A 9 -17.48 -0.50 2.44
C ILE A 9 -17.23 -0.17 0.96
N GLN A 10 -18.04 0.71 0.36
CA GLN A 10 -17.83 1.15 -1.03
C GLN A 10 -16.51 1.91 -1.22
N ARG A 11 -16.10 2.72 -0.24
CA ARG A 11 -14.78 3.36 -0.28
C ARG A 11 -13.66 2.33 -0.23
N ILE A 12 -13.74 1.38 0.70
CA ILE A 12 -12.74 0.31 0.80
C ILE A 12 -12.68 -0.51 -0.50
N ASP A 13 -13.84 -0.86 -1.08
CA ASP A 13 -13.91 -1.57 -2.36
C ASP A 13 -13.32 -0.75 -3.52
N THR A 14 -13.51 0.58 -3.53
CA THR A 14 -12.89 1.48 -4.51
C THR A 14 -11.36 1.47 -4.38
N PHE A 15 -10.83 1.51 -3.15
CA PHE A 15 -9.39 1.39 -2.92
C PHE A 15 -8.84 0.02 -3.31
N LEU A 16 -9.53 -1.06 -2.96
CA LEU A 16 -9.13 -2.40 -3.35
C LEU A 16 -9.13 -2.55 -4.88
N LYS A 17 -10.09 -1.95 -5.59
CA LYS A 17 -10.14 -1.94 -7.06
C LYS A 17 -8.94 -1.26 -7.69
N LEU A 18 -8.41 -0.20 -7.08
CA LEU A 18 -7.16 0.44 -7.54
C LEU A 18 -5.97 -0.51 -7.50
N ILE A 19 -5.96 -1.44 -6.54
CA ILE A 19 -4.94 -2.49 -6.37
C ILE A 19 -5.25 -3.70 -7.28
N GLY A 20 -6.39 -3.71 -7.98
CA GLY A 20 -6.86 -4.84 -8.75
C GLY A 20 -7.51 -5.93 -7.91
N LEU A 21 -7.94 -5.62 -6.68
CA LEU A 21 -8.75 -6.45 -5.78
C LEU A 21 -10.22 -5.97 -5.79
N SER A 22 -11.16 -6.80 -5.35
CA SER A 22 -12.54 -6.35 -5.12
C SER A 22 -13.10 -7.07 -3.91
N ILE A 23 -13.89 -6.43 -3.05
CA ILE A 23 -14.57 -7.12 -1.94
C ILE A 23 -15.68 -7.99 -2.51
N TYR A 24 -16.48 -7.39 -3.39
CA TYR A 24 -17.63 -8.04 -3.99
C TYR A 24 -17.18 -9.01 -5.08
N GLY A 25 -17.44 -10.30 -4.85
CA GLY A 25 -17.13 -11.37 -5.78
C GLY A 25 -17.07 -12.70 -5.06
N ASN A 26 -18.10 -13.52 -5.24
CA ASN A 26 -18.13 -14.87 -4.72
C ASN A 26 -17.12 -15.73 -5.50
N ASP A 27 -15.94 -15.94 -4.90
CA ASP A 27 -14.88 -16.79 -5.46
C ASP A 27 -14.80 -18.16 -4.73
N SER A 28 -15.76 -18.47 -3.85
CA SER A 28 -15.81 -19.69 -3.03
C SER A 28 -15.62 -20.96 -3.85
N ASN A 29 -16.24 -21.05 -5.04
CA ASN A 29 -16.18 -22.22 -5.93
C ASN A 29 -15.13 -22.15 -7.06
N LYS A 30 -14.24 -21.14 -7.08
CA LYS A 30 -13.25 -20.99 -8.16
C LYS A 30 -11.90 -21.57 -7.77
N THR A 31 -11.31 -22.37 -8.67
CA THR A 31 -9.96 -22.91 -8.56
C THR A 31 -8.91 -21.79 -8.46
N MET A 32 -7.80 -22.02 -7.77
CA MET A 32 -6.73 -21.05 -7.54
C MET A 32 -6.27 -20.35 -8.84
N ALA A 33 -6.19 -21.08 -9.95
CA ALA A 33 -5.82 -20.54 -11.27
C ALA A 33 -6.86 -19.55 -11.85
N GLN A 34 -8.16 -19.77 -11.62
CA GLN A 34 -9.22 -18.85 -12.05
C GLN A 34 -9.24 -17.58 -11.20
N ARG A 35 -8.91 -17.70 -9.90
CA ARG A 35 -8.69 -16.54 -9.02
C ARG A 35 -7.49 -15.74 -9.52
N LEU A 36 -6.38 -16.41 -9.85
CA LEU A 36 -5.17 -15.77 -10.39
C LEU A 36 -5.45 -14.98 -11.68
N ARG A 37 -6.21 -15.55 -12.62
CA ARG A 37 -6.58 -14.88 -13.88
C ARG A 37 -7.44 -13.64 -13.65
N LYS A 38 -8.34 -13.68 -12.65
CA LYS A 38 -9.18 -12.54 -12.27
C LYS A 38 -8.37 -11.42 -11.62
N TYR A 39 -7.34 -11.76 -10.85
CA TYR A 39 -6.47 -10.83 -10.13
C TYR A 39 -5.12 -10.59 -10.82
N TRP A 40 -5.03 -10.77 -12.14
CA TRP A 40 -3.75 -10.67 -12.87
C TRP A 40 -3.10 -9.28 -12.69
N VAL A 41 -3.88 -8.19 -12.69
CA VAL A 41 -3.36 -6.84 -12.43
C VAL A 41 -2.69 -6.74 -11.04
N CYS A 42 -3.30 -7.34 -10.02
CA CYS A 42 -2.72 -7.41 -8.67
C CYS A 42 -1.44 -8.26 -8.64
N MET A 43 -1.40 -9.36 -9.40
CA MET A 43 -0.21 -10.21 -9.53
C MET A 43 0.95 -9.50 -10.23
N ILE A 44 0.69 -8.75 -11.29
CA ILE A 44 1.72 -7.93 -11.97
C ILE A 44 2.28 -6.91 -10.98
N HIS A 45 1.40 -6.24 -10.22
CA HIS A 45 1.81 -5.30 -9.17
C HIS A 45 2.68 -5.98 -8.11
N MET A 46 2.25 -7.13 -7.59
CA MET A 46 3.02 -7.88 -6.61
C MET A 46 4.39 -8.29 -7.14
N VAL A 47 4.48 -8.78 -8.38
CA VAL A 47 5.77 -9.18 -8.97
C VAL A 47 6.69 -7.96 -9.14
N SER A 48 6.16 -6.84 -9.66
CA SER A 48 6.92 -5.58 -9.81
C SER A 48 7.41 -5.07 -8.45
N PHE A 49 6.57 -5.11 -7.42
CA PHE A 49 6.94 -4.70 -6.08
C PHE A 49 7.98 -5.62 -5.43
N ASN A 50 7.81 -6.94 -5.55
CA ASN A 50 8.79 -7.91 -5.03
C ASN A 50 10.13 -7.80 -5.75
N TYR A 51 10.13 -7.46 -7.05
CA TYR A 51 11.36 -7.17 -7.78
C TYR A 51 12.10 -5.95 -7.19
N SER A 52 11.37 -4.86 -6.91
CA SER A 52 11.94 -3.67 -6.24
C SER A 52 12.52 -4.03 -4.86
N VAL A 53 11.78 -4.76 -4.03
CA VAL A 53 12.21 -5.19 -2.68
C VAL A 53 13.44 -6.09 -2.76
N LEU A 54 13.51 -7.02 -3.71
CA LEU A 54 14.71 -7.84 -3.92
C LEU A 54 15.94 -6.97 -4.29
N GLY A 55 15.74 -5.94 -5.10
CA GLY A 55 16.81 -5.00 -5.43
C GLY A 55 17.27 -4.19 -4.21
N GLU A 56 16.39 -3.86 -3.27
CA GLU A 56 16.76 -3.26 -1.97
C GLU A 56 17.56 -4.23 -1.10
N PHE A 57 17.16 -5.51 -1.03
CA PHE A 57 17.92 -6.53 -0.31
C PHE A 57 19.31 -6.75 -0.89
N ILE A 58 19.45 -6.76 -2.22
CA ILE A 58 20.76 -6.86 -2.89
C ILE A 58 21.59 -5.61 -2.59
N TRP A 59 21.00 -4.42 -2.64
CA TRP A 59 21.68 -3.18 -2.30
C TRP A 59 22.17 -3.19 -0.86
N LEU A 60 21.31 -3.59 0.08
CA LEU A 60 21.63 -3.70 1.51
C LEU A 60 22.75 -4.72 1.76
N GLY A 61 22.68 -5.90 1.13
CA GLY A 61 23.72 -6.93 1.22
C GLY A 61 25.06 -6.45 0.69
N ARG A 62 25.07 -5.72 -0.43
CA ARG A 62 26.28 -5.07 -0.95
C ARG A 62 26.77 -3.98 -0.01
N GLY A 63 25.88 -3.19 0.58
CA GLY A 63 26.23 -2.15 1.55
C GLY A 63 27.02 -2.68 2.75
N PHE A 64 26.61 -3.85 3.28
CA PHE A 64 27.34 -4.54 4.33
C PHE A 64 28.74 -5.00 3.91
N VAL A 65 28.93 -5.39 2.64
CA VAL A 65 30.22 -5.89 2.13
C VAL A 65 31.18 -4.74 1.75
N TYR A 66 30.67 -3.68 1.12
CA TYR A 66 31.47 -2.57 0.60
C TYR A 66 31.62 -1.39 1.58
N GLY A 67 31.03 -1.49 2.77
CA GLY A 67 31.21 -0.52 3.85
C GLY A 67 30.40 0.77 3.68
N THR A 68 29.14 0.67 3.24
CA THR A 68 28.22 1.82 3.28
C THR A 68 28.02 2.29 4.72
N THR A 69 27.67 3.56 4.86
CA THR A 69 27.56 4.16 6.19
C THR A 69 26.37 3.58 6.98
N LEU A 70 26.53 3.43 8.30
CA LEU A 70 25.48 2.88 9.17
C LEU A 70 24.19 3.70 9.14
N TRP A 71 24.28 5.00 8.90
CA TRP A 71 23.10 5.86 8.85
C TRP A 71 22.25 5.57 7.62
N GLU A 72 22.84 5.37 6.44
CA GLU A 72 22.10 5.00 5.21
C GLU A 72 21.32 3.71 5.38
N ILE A 73 21.93 2.71 6.03
CA ILE A 73 21.27 1.43 6.33
C ILE A 73 20.10 1.63 7.30
N THR A 74 20.30 2.42 8.35
CA THR A 74 19.28 2.69 9.37
C THR A 74 18.08 3.45 8.81
N TYR A 75 18.29 4.34 7.84
CA TYR A 75 17.19 5.02 7.14
C TYR A 75 16.40 4.09 6.21
N LEU A 76 17.05 3.09 5.61
CA LEU A 76 16.41 2.17 4.67
C LEU A 76 15.59 1.06 5.38
N LEU A 77 16.05 0.57 6.52
CA LEU A 77 15.46 -0.58 7.22
C LEU A 77 13.96 -0.44 7.57
N PRO A 78 13.47 0.71 8.09
CA PRO A 78 12.05 0.89 8.35
C PRO A 78 11.19 0.75 7.08
N CYS A 79 11.68 1.29 5.97
CA CYS A 79 10.99 1.23 4.68
C CYS A 79 10.90 -0.21 4.17
N LEU A 80 12.02 -0.95 4.20
CA LEU A 80 12.06 -2.36 3.82
C LEU A 80 11.11 -3.20 4.68
N THR A 81 11.03 -2.92 5.98
CA THR A 81 10.13 -3.60 6.91
C THR A 81 8.66 -3.34 6.58
N LEU A 82 8.30 -2.09 6.28
CA LEU A 82 6.94 -1.73 5.84
C LEU A 82 6.59 -2.40 4.50
N CYS A 83 7.54 -2.45 3.56
CA CYS A 83 7.34 -3.13 2.29
C CYS A 83 7.06 -4.64 2.45
N LEU A 84 7.78 -5.30 3.37
CA LEU A 84 7.51 -6.71 3.70
C LEU A 84 6.15 -6.90 4.37
N LEU A 85 5.81 -6.02 5.32
CA LEU A 85 4.53 -6.09 6.04
C LEU A 85 3.35 -5.94 5.07
N GLY A 86 3.41 -4.97 4.15
CA GLY A 86 2.40 -4.76 3.11
C GLY A 86 2.24 -5.97 2.18
N ASN A 87 3.35 -6.63 1.81
CA ASN A 87 3.34 -7.87 1.03
C ASN A 87 2.60 -8.99 1.77
N PHE A 88 2.99 -9.26 3.02
CA PHE A 88 2.36 -10.31 3.83
C PHE A 88 0.88 -10.03 4.05
N LYS A 89 0.53 -8.77 4.34
CA LYS A 89 -0.86 -8.35 4.55
C LYS A 89 -1.71 -8.58 3.31
N THR A 90 -1.23 -8.13 2.14
CA THR A 90 -1.97 -8.33 0.89
C THR A 90 -2.11 -9.81 0.56
N TYR A 91 -1.06 -10.61 0.79
CA TYR A 91 -1.10 -12.06 0.61
C TYR A 91 -2.16 -12.72 1.51
N TYR A 92 -2.17 -12.41 2.81
CA TYR A 92 -3.16 -12.92 3.75
C TYR A 92 -4.57 -12.41 3.44
N PHE A 93 -4.72 -11.16 3.00
CA PHE A 93 -6.00 -10.62 2.59
C PHE A 93 -6.58 -11.39 1.41
N ILE A 94 -5.77 -11.75 0.42
CA ILE A 94 -6.20 -12.58 -0.72
C ILE A 94 -6.60 -13.99 -0.24
N LEU A 95 -5.84 -14.58 0.69
CA LEU A 95 -6.09 -15.93 1.22
C LEU A 95 -7.38 -16.00 2.04
N TYR A 96 -7.57 -15.06 2.96
CA TYR A 96 -8.68 -15.02 3.92
C TYR A 96 -9.82 -14.08 3.51
N LYS A 97 -9.82 -13.61 2.26
CA LYS A 97 -10.86 -12.74 1.70
C LYS A 97 -12.29 -13.22 1.97
N HIS A 98 -12.51 -14.53 1.91
CA HIS A 98 -13.84 -15.11 2.14
C HIS A 98 -14.35 -14.82 3.56
N HIS A 99 -13.50 -14.96 4.59
CA HIS A 99 -13.86 -14.58 5.96
C HIS A 99 -14.18 -13.09 6.10
N ALA A 100 -13.46 -12.22 5.39
CA ALA A 100 -13.75 -10.79 5.38
C ALA A 100 -15.13 -10.50 4.76
N ASN A 101 -15.49 -11.21 3.69
CA ASN A 101 -16.81 -11.11 3.07
C ASN A 101 -17.92 -11.63 3.99
N ASP A 102 -17.70 -12.78 4.66
CA ASP A 102 -18.65 -13.36 5.60
C ASP A 102 -18.90 -12.41 6.79
N LEU A 103 -17.84 -11.76 7.30
CA LEU A 103 -17.93 -10.75 8.35
C LEU A 103 -18.76 -9.54 7.89
N ILE A 104 -18.49 -9.01 6.69
CA ILE A 104 -19.26 -7.88 6.13
C ILE A 104 -20.73 -8.28 5.97
N GLU A 105 -21.03 -9.50 5.52
CA GLU A 105 -22.40 -9.98 5.38
C GLU A 105 -23.08 -10.15 6.75
N ALA A 106 -22.37 -10.67 7.75
CA ALA A 106 -22.88 -10.77 9.11
C ALA A 106 -23.19 -9.39 9.71
N LEU A 107 -22.31 -8.41 9.51
CA LEU A 107 -22.50 -7.02 9.94
C LEU A 107 -23.70 -6.37 9.24
N ARG A 108 -23.88 -6.61 7.93
CA ARG A 108 -25.09 -6.17 7.19
C ARG A 108 -26.36 -6.77 7.78
N LYS A 109 -26.36 -8.07 8.06
CA LYS A 109 -27.53 -8.77 8.63
C LYS A 109 -27.89 -8.22 10.00
N LEU A 110 -26.88 -8.03 10.87
CA LEU A 110 -27.06 -7.40 12.19
C LEU A 110 -27.69 -6.02 12.05
N GLN A 111 -27.13 -5.18 11.18
CA GLN A 111 -27.61 -3.81 10.98
C GLN A 111 -28.97 -3.72 10.27
N SER A 112 -29.34 -4.70 9.45
CA SER A 112 -30.69 -4.77 8.85
C SER A 112 -31.75 -5.30 9.84
N SER A 113 -31.31 -6.01 10.87
CA SER A 113 -32.17 -6.54 11.94
C SER A 113 -32.42 -5.52 13.07
N ASP A 114 -31.75 -4.36 13.02
CA ASP A 114 -31.84 -3.25 13.99
C ASP A 114 -33.24 -2.67 14.18
N ALA A 115 -34.22 -3.00 13.33
CA ALA A 115 -35.61 -2.56 13.51
C ALA A 115 -36.27 -3.12 14.79
N LYS A 116 -35.59 -3.96 15.58
CA LYS A 116 -36.12 -4.65 16.77
C LYS A 116 -35.34 -4.46 18.08
N TYR A 117 -34.20 -3.74 18.09
CA TYR A 117 -33.34 -3.63 19.28
C TYR A 117 -33.52 -2.30 20.05
N GLU A 118 -33.15 -2.33 21.34
CA GLU A 118 -33.18 -1.17 22.25
C GLU A 118 -32.38 0.02 21.69
N GLU A 119 -32.94 1.22 21.86
CA GLU A 119 -32.43 2.49 21.34
C GLU A 119 -30.97 2.78 21.80
N ASP A 120 -30.60 2.29 22.98
CA ASP A 120 -29.25 2.41 23.56
C ASP A 120 -28.19 1.61 22.78
N LEU A 121 -28.52 0.41 22.30
CA LEU A 121 -27.60 -0.44 21.52
C LEU A 121 -27.32 0.17 20.14
N VAL A 122 -28.36 0.73 19.53
CA VAL A 122 -28.30 1.44 18.24
C VAL A 122 -27.42 2.69 18.36
N GLY A 123 -27.56 3.43 19.47
CA GLY A 123 -26.73 4.59 19.78
C GLY A 123 -25.25 4.25 19.95
N GLU A 124 -24.93 3.15 20.62
CA GLU A 124 -23.55 2.71 20.83
C GLU A 124 -22.91 2.20 19.52
N MET A 125 -23.62 1.39 18.74
CA MET A 125 -23.16 0.96 17.41
C MET A 125 -22.87 2.15 16.49
N GLN A 126 -23.70 3.19 16.53
CA GLN A 126 -23.48 4.40 15.73
C GLN A 126 -22.16 5.09 16.11
N LYS A 127 -21.84 5.20 17.40
CA LYS A 127 -20.57 5.81 17.83
C LYS A 127 -19.38 5.05 17.26
N TRP A 128 -19.39 3.72 17.32
CA TRP A 128 -18.31 2.89 16.79
C TRP A 128 -18.15 3.00 15.28
N VAL A 129 -19.25 3.06 14.52
CA VAL A 129 -19.20 3.25 13.07
C VAL A 129 -18.62 4.62 12.70
N VAL A 130 -19.04 5.69 13.40
CA VAL A 130 -18.51 7.04 13.19
C VAL A 130 -17.03 7.12 13.57
N PHE A 131 -16.64 6.49 14.67
CA PHE A 131 -15.25 6.39 15.10
C PHE A 131 -14.37 5.70 14.05
N LEU A 132 -14.79 4.52 13.57
CA LEU A 132 -14.09 3.78 12.51
C LEU A 132 -13.99 4.60 11.22
N PHE A 133 -15.04 5.31 10.85
CA PHE A 133 -15.05 6.17 9.67
C PHE A 133 -14.04 7.33 9.79
N ASN A 134 -13.99 7.97 10.96
CA ASN A 134 -13.07 9.07 11.22
C ASN A 134 -11.61 8.60 11.21
N ILE A 135 -11.33 7.45 11.84
CA ILE A 135 -10.01 6.83 11.82
C ILE A 135 -9.62 6.48 10.38
N SER A 136 -10.48 5.78 9.64
CA SER A 136 -10.21 5.41 8.24
C SER A 136 -9.93 6.65 7.37
N LYS A 137 -10.63 7.76 7.61
CA LYS A 137 -10.39 9.02 6.91
C LYS A 137 -9.05 9.66 7.28
N LEU A 138 -8.70 9.67 8.58
CA LEU A 138 -7.43 10.19 9.06
C LEU A 138 -6.25 9.41 8.45
N LEU A 139 -6.35 8.09 8.47
CA LEU A 139 -5.35 7.18 7.91
C LEU A 139 -5.14 7.38 6.41
N LEU A 140 -6.24 7.56 5.68
CA LEU A 140 -6.18 7.89 4.26
C LEU A 140 -5.46 9.21 4.01
N ILE A 141 -5.73 10.24 4.81
CA ILE A 141 -5.07 11.54 4.67
C ILE A 141 -3.57 11.41 4.97
N LEU A 142 -3.19 10.73 6.05
CA LEU A 142 -1.79 10.49 6.39
C LEU A 142 -1.06 9.71 5.30
N THR A 143 -1.74 8.73 4.70
CA THR A 143 -1.22 7.96 3.56
C THR A 143 -0.94 8.86 2.36
N ILE A 144 -1.90 9.71 1.97
CA ILE A 144 -1.73 10.65 0.85
C ILE A 144 -0.56 11.61 1.12
N ILE A 145 -0.44 12.12 2.35
CA ILE A 145 0.69 12.98 2.74
C ILE A 145 2.02 12.20 2.64
N GLY A 146 2.06 10.96 3.11
CA GLY A 146 3.24 10.10 3.03
C GLY A 146 3.70 9.87 1.60
N VAL A 147 2.78 9.54 0.70
CA VAL A 147 3.00 9.39 -0.75
C VAL A 147 3.53 10.69 -1.36
N VAL A 148 2.88 11.82 -1.09
CA VAL A 148 3.34 13.10 -1.63
C VAL A 148 4.74 13.46 -1.10
N ALA A 149 5.01 13.23 0.18
CA ALA A 149 6.32 13.49 0.77
C ALA A 149 7.40 12.58 0.17
N PHE A 150 7.08 11.31 -0.07
CA PHE A 150 7.99 10.34 -0.65
C PHE A 150 8.30 10.66 -2.12
N ALA A 151 7.30 11.02 -2.90
CA ALA A 151 7.48 11.49 -4.27
C ALA A 151 8.32 12.78 -4.35
N LEU A 152 8.06 13.76 -3.48
CA LEU A 152 8.77 15.05 -3.50
C LEU A 152 10.18 14.97 -2.90
N GLY A 153 10.47 14.01 -2.03
CA GLY A 153 11.76 13.88 -1.32
C GLY A 153 12.98 13.95 -2.23
N PRO A 154 13.09 13.10 -3.28
CA PRO A 154 14.21 13.11 -4.21
C PRO A 154 14.41 14.45 -4.93
N PHE A 155 13.33 15.19 -5.22
CA PHE A 155 13.42 16.51 -5.84
C PHE A 155 13.99 17.55 -4.88
N VAL A 156 13.59 17.51 -3.61
CA VAL A 156 14.13 18.42 -2.58
C VAL A 156 15.62 18.19 -2.37
N ILE A 157 16.04 16.92 -2.31
CA ILE A 157 17.46 16.54 -2.16
C ILE A 157 18.26 16.98 -3.39
N THR A 158 17.74 16.70 -4.60
CA THR A 158 18.36 17.13 -5.86
C THR A 158 18.52 18.64 -5.93
N ALA A 159 17.48 19.41 -5.56
CA ALA A 159 17.53 20.86 -5.53
C ALA A 159 18.57 21.38 -4.52
N SER A 160 18.61 20.81 -3.31
CA SER A 160 19.59 21.18 -2.28
C SER A 160 21.03 20.92 -2.73
N HIS A 161 21.29 19.78 -3.37
CA HIS A 161 22.61 19.47 -3.91
C HIS A 161 23.01 20.40 -5.07
N TYR A 162 22.05 20.76 -5.94
CA TYR A 162 22.31 21.71 -7.03
C TYR A 162 22.70 23.11 -6.50
N TYR A 163 22.02 23.60 -5.46
CA TYR A 163 22.36 24.90 -4.86
C TYR A 163 23.73 24.95 -4.21
N THR A 164 24.23 23.81 -3.71
CA THR A 164 25.51 23.75 -2.97
C THR A 164 26.69 23.41 -3.86
N ALA A 165 26.53 22.47 -4.79
CA ALA A 165 27.61 21.95 -5.63
C ALA A 165 27.59 22.48 -7.07
N GLY A 166 26.49 23.05 -7.55
CA GLY A 166 26.31 23.48 -8.94
C GLY A 166 26.10 22.32 -9.94
N GLU A 167 26.06 21.08 -9.47
CA GLU A 167 25.86 19.88 -10.28
C GLU A 167 24.48 19.25 -10.01
N ILE A 168 23.79 18.85 -11.09
CA ILE A 168 22.55 18.09 -11.00
C ILE A 168 22.89 16.63 -10.76
N LYS A 169 22.63 16.14 -9.55
CA LYS A 169 22.67 14.71 -9.23
C LYS A 169 21.25 14.23 -8.99
N PHE A 170 20.87 13.21 -9.75
CA PHE A 170 19.56 12.60 -9.62
C PHE A 170 19.54 11.65 -8.42
N PHE A 171 18.50 11.76 -7.60
CA PHE A 171 18.23 10.85 -6.50
C PHE A 171 16.99 10.03 -6.80
N LEU A 172 16.94 8.81 -6.25
CA LEU A 172 15.80 7.91 -6.38
C LEU A 172 15.06 7.83 -5.04
N PRO A 173 13.72 7.65 -5.06
CA PRO A 173 12.93 7.46 -3.84
C PRO A 173 13.38 6.25 -3.02
N PHE A 174 13.74 5.16 -3.69
CA PHE A 174 14.28 3.96 -3.06
C PHE A 174 15.71 3.69 -3.52
N ASN A 175 16.56 3.30 -2.56
CA ASN A 175 17.91 2.82 -2.82
C ASN A 175 17.87 1.35 -3.27
N VAL A 176 17.59 1.17 -4.56
CA VAL A 176 17.48 -0.14 -5.21
C VAL A 176 18.70 -0.38 -6.09
N TRP A 177 19.25 -1.60 -6.03
CA TRP A 177 20.29 -2.00 -6.97
C TRP A 177 19.70 -2.33 -8.34
N TYR A 178 20.17 -1.65 -9.39
CA TYR A 178 19.83 -1.95 -10.78
C TYR A 178 21.04 -2.50 -11.53
N PRO A 179 20.84 -3.45 -12.47
CA PRO A 179 21.91 -3.95 -13.34
C PRO A 179 22.27 -2.98 -14.49
N PHE A 180 21.68 -1.78 -14.52
CA PHE A 180 21.89 -0.73 -15.52
C PHE A 180 22.04 0.63 -14.82
N ASP A 181 22.48 1.67 -15.55
CA ASP A 181 22.61 3.02 -14.99
C ASP A 181 21.22 3.66 -14.80
N ALA A 182 20.77 3.69 -13.54
CA ALA A 182 19.49 4.25 -13.14
C ALA A 182 19.52 5.78 -12.97
N PHE A 183 20.71 6.40 -13.01
CA PHE A 183 20.89 7.85 -12.81
C PHE A 183 21.12 8.60 -14.12
N GLU A 184 21.14 7.90 -15.26
CA GLU A 184 21.19 8.51 -16.58
C GLU A 184 19.87 9.25 -16.87
N ILE A 185 19.95 10.46 -17.42
CA ILE A 185 18.77 11.35 -17.61
C ILE A 185 17.64 10.74 -18.44
N ARG A 186 17.95 9.77 -19.31
CA ARG A 186 16.97 9.06 -20.15
C ARG A 186 16.28 7.91 -19.42
N THR A 187 16.98 7.23 -18.52
CA THR A 187 16.46 6.06 -17.80
C THR A 187 15.83 6.46 -16.47
N TRP A 188 16.38 7.49 -15.82
CA TRP A 188 15.94 8.00 -14.52
C TRP A 188 14.41 8.25 -14.43
N PRO A 189 13.74 8.96 -15.36
CA PRO A 189 12.30 9.18 -15.23
C PRO A 189 11.48 7.89 -15.31
N VAL A 190 11.95 6.89 -16.07
CA VAL A 190 11.29 5.58 -16.17
C VAL A 190 11.47 4.80 -14.87
N VAL A 191 12.68 4.78 -14.32
CA VAL A 191 12.98 4.12 -13.05
C VAL A 191 12.23 4.79 -11.90
N TYR A 192 12.21 6.12 -11.87
CA TYR A 192 11.51 6.92 -10.89
C TYR A 192 9.99 6.64 -10.91
N LEU A 193 9.37 6.67 -12.10
CA LEU A 193 7.94 6.33 -12.25
C LEU A 193 7.66 4.87 -11.87
N HIS A 194 8.55 3.93 -12.21
CA HIS A 194 8.42 2.54 -11.80
C HIS A 194 8.53 2.38 -10.28
N GLN A 195 9.45 3.10 -9.63
CA GLN A 195 9.60 3.07 -8.16
C GLN A 195 8.37 3.67 -7.45
N LEU A 196 7.81 4.77 -7.96
CA LEU A 196 6.55 5.31 -7.45
C LEU A 196 5.41 4.32 -7.65
N TRP A 197 5.27 3.77 -8.85
CA TRP A 197 4.20 2.82 -9.17
C TRP A 197 4.28 1.54 -8.35
N SER A 198 5.48 1.00 -8.16
CA SER A 198 5.69 -0.23 -7.38
C SER A 198 5.63 0.00 -5.88
N GLY A 199 6.33 1.01 -5.36
CA GLY A 199 6.47 1.28 -3.93
C GLY A 199 5.28 1.99 -3.28
N GLU A 200 4.55 2.83 -4.03
CA GLU A 200 3.37 3.54 -3.54
C GLU A 200 2.05 2.90 -3.96
N SER A 201 2.10 1.65 -4.43
CA SER A 201 0.87 0.91 -4.67
C SER A 201 0.04 0.87 -3.36
N PRO A 202 -1.29 1.07 -3.41
CA PRO A 202 -2.12 1.15 -2.19
C PRO A 202 -2.10 -0.14 -1.34
N CYS A 203 -1.43 -1.20 -1.83
CA CYS A 203 -1.04 -2.41 -1.10
C CYS A 203 -0.15 -2.18 0.12
N SER A 204 0.85 -1.29 0.02
CA SER A 204 1.81 -1.07 1.11
C SER A 204 1.27 -0.16 2.22
N PHE A 205 0.22 0.60 1.93
CA PHE A 205 -0.26 1.68 2.80
C PHE A 205 -1.52 1.35 3.59
N TYR A 206 -2.01 0.11 3.56
CA TYR A 206 -3.10 -0.30 4.43
C TYR A 206 -2.67 -0.48 5.90
N ASP A 207 -1.44 -0.12 6.27
CA ASP A 207 -0.94 -0.11 7.65
C ASP A 207 -0.84 1.31 8.20
N ASN A 208 -1.99 1.85 8.59
CA ASN A 208 -2.31 2.12 9.99
C ASN A 208 -3.84 2.15 10.12
#